data_AF-A0A925H079-F1
#
_entry.id   AF-A0A925H079-F1
#
_cell.length_a   1.000
_cell.length_b   1.000
_cell.length_c   1.000
_cell.angle_alpha   90.00
_cell.angle_beta   90.00
_cell.angle_gamma   90.00
#
_symmetry.space_group_name_H-M   'P 1'
#
loop_
_entity.id
_entity.type
_entity.pdbx_description
1 polymer ?
#
loop_
_entity_poly.entity_id
_entity_poly.type
_entity_poly.pdbx_seq_one_letter_code
_entity_poly.pdbx_strand_id
1 'polypeptide(L)'
;MGQGRNSIYLAQQGWDVTGVDASDEGVRLAKLEAARLGLQLTAVVKTFEEFDLGEDQWDLIVILYEPTRLLAPRVARALKHGGAVVVEDRHVDSKRVWPAGAFFENNELVSFFPTLRVLRYEDVWARPDWTVKSLDARLVRLLAEKPLPRKSGCLWEGKDVPAGASTCWGVLTFRCQLDGWVFTREKCTAGSGSH
;
A
#
# COMPACT_ATOMS: atom_id res chain seq x y z
N MET A 1 -12.50 -7.95 8.95
CA MET A 1 -12.02 -7.27 10.18
C MET A 1 -11.83 -8.25 11.35
N GLY A 2 -12.59 -9.35 11.40
CA GLY A 2 -12.69 -10.25 12.53
C GLY A 2 -13.23 -9.54 13.77
N GLN A 3 -12.67 -9.90 14.92
CA GLN A 3 -12.95 -9.28 16.21
C GLN A 3 -12.28 -7.90 16.40
N GLY A 4 -11.70 -7.33 15.33
CA GLY A 4 -11.25 -5.95 15.32
C GLY A 4 -9.83 -5.70 15.82
N ARG A 5 -9.00 -6.71 16.13
CA ARG A 5 -7.63 -6.50 16.64
C ARG A 5 -6.84 -5.41 15.89
N ASN A 6 -6.80 -5.50 14.56
CA ASN A 6 -6.04 -4.57 13.73
C ASN A 6 -6.76 -3.21 13.59
N SER A 7 -8.09 -3.21 13.51
CA SER A 7 -8.90 -1.98 13.48
C SER A 7 -8.79 -1.18 14.79
N ILE A 8 -8.82 -1.87 15.93
CA ILE A 8 -8.64 -1.31 17.26
C ILE A 8 -7.23 -0.74 17.41
N TYR A 9 -6.21 -1.50 16.99
CA TYR A 9 -4.83 -0.99 17.00
C TYR A 9 -4.70 0.30 16.19
N LEU A 10 -5.24 0.35 14.98
CA LEU A 10 -5.22 1.57 14.15
C LEU A 10 -5.96 2.73 14.81
N ALA A 11 -7.14 2.48 15.40
CA ALA A 11 -7.90 3.50 16.13
C ALA A 11 -7.11 4.04 17.34
N GLN A 12 -6.37 3.18 18.06
CA GLN A 12 -5.47 3.61 19.14
C GLN A 12 -4.32 4.49 18.65
N GLN A 13 -3.88 4.32 17.40
CA GLN A 13 -2.88 5.20 16.77
C GLN A 13 -3.49 6.50 16.23
N GLY A 14 -4.78 6.77 16.45
CA GLY A 14 -5.46 8.00 16.05
C GLY A 14 -6.03 7.99 14.64
N TRP A 15 -6.11 6.83 13.98
CA TRP A 15 -6.79 6.72 12.69
C TRP A 15 -8.31 6.77 12.84
N ASP A 16 -8.99 7.36 11.86
CA ASP A 16 -10.43 7.16 11.66
C ASP A 16 -10.64 5.84 10.92
N VAL A 17 -11.19 4.84 11.63
CA VAL A 17 -11.20 3.46 11.16
C VAL A 17 -12.62 3.03 10.78
N THR A 18 -12.75 2.56 9.53
CA THR A 18 -13.87 1.73 9.10
C THR A 18 -13.42 0.28 8.98
N GLY A 19 -14.07 -0.61 9.73
CA GLY A 19 -13.86 -2.04 9.69
C GLY A 19 -15.05 -2.78 9.09
N VAL A 20 -14.78 -3.68 8.15
CA VAL A 20 -15.80 -4.46 7.44
C VAL A 20 -15.60 -5.95 7.74
N ASP A 21 -16.68 -6.65 8.06
CA ASP A 21 -16.69 -8.11 8.24
C ASP A 21 -18.05 -8.70 7.93
N ALA A 22 -18.12 -9.93 7.44
CA ALA A 22 -19.37 -10.63 7.21
C ALA A 22 -19.98 -11.21 8.50
N SER A 23 -19.19 -11.33 9.57
CA SER A 23 -19.65 -11.88 10.85
C SER A 23 -20.31 -10.81 11.71
N ASP A 24 -21.62 -10.95 11.95
CA ASP A 24 -22.35 -10.16 12.96
C ASP A 24 -21.65 -10.20 14.32
N GLU A 25 -21.23 -11.39 14.75
CA GLU A 25 -20.57 -11.59 16.04
C GLU A 25 -19.18 -10.95 16.07
N GLY A 26 -18.39 -11.09 15.00
CA GLY A 26 -17.09 -10.43 14.87
C GLY A 26 -17.20 -8.91 14.99
N VAL A 27 -18.15 -8.31 14.27
CA VAL A 27 -18.44 -6.86 14.34
C VAL A 27 -18.94 -6.46 15.73
N ARG A 28 -19.81 -7.25 16.35
CA ARG A 28 -20.32 -6.99 17.70
C ARG A 28 -19.18 -6.94 18.73
N LEU A 29 -18.28 -7.93 18.69
CA LEU A 29 -17.13 -8.00 19.58
C LEU A 29 -16.15 -6.84 19.35
N ALA A 30 -15.89 -6.49 18.08
CA ALA A 30 -15.04 -5.34 17.75
C ALA A 30 -15.60 -4.02 18.29
N LYS A 31 -16.91 -3.79 18.15
CA LYS A 31 -17.59 -2.60 18.69
C LYS A 31 -17.53 -2.55 20.21
N LEU A 32 -17.75 -3.68 20.89
CA LEU A 32 -17.68 -3.74 22.35
C LEU A 32 -16.28 -3.42 22.86
N GLU A 33 -15.24 -3.97 22.23
CA GLU A 33 -13.87 -3.71 22.64
C GLU A 33 -13.44 -2.27 22.35
N ALA A 34 -13.83 -1.71 21.19
CA ALA A 34 -13.61 -0.30 20.89
C ALA A 34 -14.29 0.61 21.93
N ALA A 35 -15.55 0.34 22.28
CA ALA A 35 -16.28 1.09 23.30
C ALA A 35 -15.62 0.98 24.69
N ARG A 36 -15.17 -0.22 25.08
CA ARG A 36 -14.45 -0.45 26.33
C ARG A 36 -13.16 0.37 26.42
N LEU A 37 -12.48 0.57 25.29
CA LEU A 37 -11.24 1.34 25.18
C LEU A 37 -11.47 2.84 24.91
N GLY A 38 -12.72 3.29 24.77
CA GLY A 38 -13.04 4.68 24.45
C GLY A 38 -12.63 5.11 23.04
N LEU A 39 -12.55 4.18 22.11
CA LEU A 39 -12.12 4.40 20.73
C LEU A 39 -13.31 4.59 19.80
N GLN A 40 -13.15 5.44 18.78
CA GLN A 40 -14.09 5.51 17.68
C GLN A 40 -13.75 4.44 16.64
N LEU A 41 -14.75 3.62 16.32
CA LEU A 41 -14.65 2.58 15.30
C LEU A 41 -15.98 2.47 14.55
N THR A 42 -15.96 2.81 13.27
CA THR A 42 -17.06 2.50 12.37
C THR A 42 -16.93 1.03 11.98
N ALA A 43 -17.89 0.19 12.34
CA ALA A 43 -17.86 -1.23 12.00
C ALA A 43 -19.16 -1.69 11.33
N VAL A 44 -19.00 -2.31 10.16
CA VAL A 44 -20.08 -2.64 9.22
C VAL A 44 -20.14 -4.14 8.98
N VAL A 45 -21.33 -4.72 9.15
CA VAL A 45 -21.58 -6.12 8.78
C VAL A 45 -21.90 -6.19 7.30
N LYS A 46 -20.91 -6.55 6.48
CA LYS A 46 -21.02 -6.73 5.03
C LYS A 46 -19.93 -7.68 4.55
N THR A 47 -20.21 -8.42 3.49
CA THR A 47 -19.13 -9.13 2.79
C THR A 47 -18.23 -8.15 2.05
N PHE A 48 -17.06 -8.62 1.62
CA PHE A 48 -16.15 -7.80 0.84
C PHE A 48 -16.72 -7.47 -0.55
N GLU A 49 -17.62 -8.31 -1.08
CA GLU A 49 -18.35 -8.07 -2.32
C GLU A 49 -19.39 -6.96 -2.18
N GLU A 50 -20.11 -6.91 -1.05
CA GLU A 50 -21.21 -5.97 -0.80
C GLU A 50 -20.76 -4.58 -0.36
N PHE A 51 -19.61 -4.49 0.31
CA PHE A 51 -19.09 -3.22 0.79
C PHE A 51 -18.53 -2.40 -0.38
N ASP A 52 -19.09 -1.23 -0.65
CA ASP A 52 -18.56 -0.31 -1.64
C ASP A 52 -17.36 0.46 -1.07
N LEU A 53 -16.19 0.25 -1.68
CA LEU A 53 -14.95 0.94 -1.30
C LEU A 53 -14.92 2.38 -1.85
N GLY A 54 -15.77 2.72 -2.82
CA GLY A 54 -15.76 4.03 -3.48
C GLY A 54 -14.50 4.28 -4.31
N GLU A 55 -14.24 5.56 -4.63
CA GLU A 55 -13.08 6.04 -5.38
C GLU A 55 -12.38 7.17 -4.63
N ASP A 56 -11.05 7.13 -4.57
CA ASP A 56 -10.22 8.15 -3.89
C ASP A 56 -10.70 8.50 -2.46
N GLN A 57 -11.11 7.50 -1.69
CA GLN A 57 -11.68 7.66 -0.35
C GLN A 57 -10.66 7.40 0.78
N TRP A 58 -9.71 6.49 0.57
CA TRP A 58 -8.92 5.93 1.67
C TRP A 58 -7.44 6.32 1.60
N ASP A 59 -6.91 6.77 2.72
CA ASP A 59 -5.47 7.01 2.90
C ASP A 59 -4.71 5.69 3.17
N LEU A 60 -5.38 4.70 3.78
CA LEU A 60 -4.85 3.37 4.06
C LEU A 60 -5.94 2.32 3.93
N ILE A 61 -5.65 1.22 3.23
CA ILE A 61 -6.48 0.00 3.22
C ILE A 61 -5.63 -1.17 3.72
N VAL A 62 -6.15 -1.95 4.67
CA VAL A 62 -5.45 -3.11 5.25
C VAL A 62 -6.22 -4.38 4.93
N ILE A 63 -5.55 -5.35 4.29
CA ILE A 63 -6.14 -6.61 3.82
C ILE A 63 -5.30 -7.75 4.42
N LEU A 64 -5.85 -8.48 5.38
CA LEU A 64 -5.10 -9.53 6.08
C LEU A 64 -5.89 -10.83 5.99
N TYR A 65 -5.32 -11.83 5.33
CA TYR A 65 -5.92 -13.16 5.15
C TYR A 65 -7.29 -13.15 4.47
N GLU A 66 -7.52 -12.16 3.59
CA GLU A 66 -8.74 -11.97 2.81
C GLU A 66 -8.48 -12.21 1.31
N PRO A 67 -9.52 -12.40 0.47
CA PRO A 67 -9.42 -12.65 -0.98
C PRO A 67 -8.80 -11.50 -1.80
N THR A 68 -7.51 -11.21 -1.59
CA THR A 68 -6.79 -10.05 -2.14
C THR A 68 -6.88 -9.99 -3.66
N ARG A 69 -6.81 -11.13 -4.36
CA ARG A 69 -6.93 -11.18 -5.84
C ARG A 69 -8.23 -10.54 -6.33
N LEU A 70 -9.34 -10.75 -5.63
CA LEU A 70 -10.66 -10.21 -5.99
C LEU A 70 -10.79 -8.73 -5.60
N LEU A 71 -10.14 -8.34 -4.51
CA LEU A 71 -10.20 -6.98 -3.97
C LEU A 71 -9.28 -5.99 -4.69
N ALA A 72 -8.13 -6.44 -5.16
CA ALA A 72 -7.04 -5.58 -5.61
C ALA A 72 -7.45 -4.50 -6.64
N PRO A 73 -8.26 -4.81 -7.69
CA PRO A 73 -8.68 -3.77 -8.63
C PRO A 73 -9.56 -2.68 -8.00
N ARG A 74 -10.40 -3.04 -7.03
CA ARG A 74 -11.30 -2.09 -6.33
C ARG A 74 -10.51 -1.27 -5.32
N VAL A 75 -9.60 -1.91 -4.60
CA VAL A 75 -8.67 -1.25 -3.66
C VAL A 75 -7.82 -0.21 -4.36
N ALA A 76 -7.23 -0.53 -5.51
CA ALA A 76 -6.40 0.42 -6.25
C ALA A 76 -7.17 1.67 -6.70
N ARG A 77 -8.47 1.56 -7.00
CA ARG A 77 -9.34 2.72 -7.31
C ARG A 77 -9.71 3.51 -6.06
N ALA A 78 -10.04 2.81 -4.98
CA ALA A 78 -10.53 3.38 -3.74
C ALA A 78 -9.48 4.15 -2.94
N LEU A 79 -8.20 3.81 -3.08
CA LEU A 79 -7.12 4.59 -2.48
C LEU A 79 -7.06 6.00 -3.07
N LYS A 80 -6.86 7.00 -2.21
CA LYS A 80 -6.46 8.36 -2.63
C LYS A 80 -5.08 8.31 -3.30
N HIS A 81 -4.76 9.31 -4.13
CA HIS A 81 -3.37 9.52 -4.54
C HIS A 81 -2.47 9.76 -3.32
N GLY A 82 -1.39 9.00 -3.21
CA GLY A 82 -0.52 8.94 -2.02
C GLY A 82 -1.04 8.02 -0.91
N GLY A 83 -2.25 7.45 -1.05
CA GLY A 83 -2.76 6.43 -0.14
C GLY A 83 -2.11 5.07 -0.39
N ALA A 84 -2.14 4.19 0.62
CA ALA A 84 -1.44 2.90 0.56
C ALA A 84 -2.33 1.70 0.90
N VAL A 85 -1.96 0.54 0.36
CA VAL A 85 -2.49 -0.77 0.79
C VAL A 85 -1.41 -1.54 1.53
N VAL A 86 -1.80 -2.15 2.65
CA VAL A 86 -1.03 -3.17 3.35
C VAL A 86 -1.73 -4.52 3.17
N VAL A 87 -0.98 -5.52 2.71
CA VAL A 87 -1.45 -6.89 2.58
C VAL A 87 -0.55 -7.84 3.35
N GLU A 88 -1.14 -8.79 4.07
CA GLU A 88 -0.46 -9.99 4.56
C GLU A 88 -1.32 -11.21 4.23
N ASP A 89 -0.70 -12.23 3.64
CA ASP A 89 -1.31 -13.54 3.47
C ASP A 89 -0.24 -14.65 3.46
N ARG A 90 -0.67 -15.88 3.21
CA ARG A 90 0.17 -17.08 3.23
C ARG A 90 0.73 -17.37 1.84
N HIS A 91 2.01 -17.71 1.78
CA HIS A 91 2.64 -18.36 0.63
C HIS A 91 2.26 -19.84 0.56
N VAL A 92 2.33 -20.46 -0.62
CA VAL A 92 2.04 -21.89 -0.84
C VAL A 92 2.89 -22.83 0.02
N ASP A 93 4.10 -22.43 0.42
CA ASP A 93 4.93 -23.19 1.35
C ASP A 93 4.30 -23.36 2.74
N SER A 94 3.37 -22.48 3.12
CA SER A 94 2.60 -22.62 4.36
C SER A 94 1.74 -23.88 4.40
N LYS A 95 1.48 -24.55 3.27
CA LYS A 95 0.83 -25.86 3.24
C LYS A 95 1.57 -26.92 4.06
N ARG A 96 2.87 -26.72 4.31
CA ARG A 96 3.70 -27.59 5.18
C ARG A 96 3.32 -27.51 6.65
N VAL A 97 2.70 -26.41 7.08
CA VAL A 97 2.29 -26.18 8.48
C VAL A 97 0.77 -26.11 8.64
N TRP A 98 0.05 -25.73 7.59
CA TRP A 98 -1.38 -25.53 7.61
C TRP A 98 -2.04 -25.91 6.27
N PRO A 99 -2.91 -26.93 6.21
CA PRO A 99 -3.37 -27.49 4.94
C PRO A 99 -4.51 -26.71 4.27
N ALA A 100 -5.11 -25.72 4.93
CA ALA A 100 -6.35 -25.07 4.48
C ALA A 100 -6.24 -23.55 4.36
N GLY A 101 -6.73 -22.99 3.26
CA GLY A 101 -6.80 -21.54 3.04
C GLY A 101 -6.43 -21.13 1.62
N ALA A 102 -6.49 -19.84 1.36
CA ALA A 102 -5.89 -19.25 0.18
C ALA A 102 -4.37 -19.16 0.39
N PHE A 103 -3.62 -19.49 -0.66
CA PHE A 103 -2.17 -19.40 -0.69
C PHE A 103 -1.75 -18.72 -1.98
N PHE A 104 -0.71 -17.90 -1.90
CA PHE A 104 -0.10 -17.25 -3.05
C PHE A 104 1.17 -17.97 -3.50
N GLU A 105 1.41 -17.93 -4.81
CA GLU A 105 2.64 -18.42 -5.42
C GLU A 105 3.76 -17.36 -5.35
N ASN A 106 4.96 -17.72 -5.80
CA ASN A 106 6.14 -16.84 -5.83
C ASN A 106 5.82 -15.49 -6.49
N ASN A 107 5.99 -14.39 -5.73
CA ASN A 107 5.78 -13.01 -6.17
C ASN A 107 4.36 -12.67 -6.66
N GLU A 108 3.40 -13.58 -6.49
CA GLU A 108 2.07 -13.43 -7.07
C GLU A 108 1.34 -12.21 -6.50
N LEU A 109 1.52 -11.93 -5.20
CA LEU A 109 0.92 -10.78 -4.53
C LEU A 109 1.29 -9.43 -5.19
N VAL A 110 2.51 -9.29 -5.69
CA VAL A 110 2.95 -8.07 -6.40
C VAL A 110 2.14 -7.87 -7.69
N SER A 111 1.83 -8.96 -8.40
CA SER A 111 1.10 -8.91 -9.67
C SER A 111 -0.35 -8.42 -9.55
N PHE A 112 -0.93 -8.48 -8.34
CA PHE A 112 -2.30 -8.03 -8.10
C PHE A 112 -2.46 -6.51 -8.13
N PHE A 113 -1.37 -5.75 -7.95
CA PHE A 113 -1.38 -4.28 -7.87
C PHE A 113 -0.50 -3.62 -8.94
N PRO A 114 -0.74 -3.86 -10.24
CA PRO A 114 0.16 -3.40 -11.31
C PRO A 114 0.23 -1.88 -11.47
N THR A 115 -0.76 -1.15 -10.94
CA THR A 115 -0.83 0.32 -10.98
C THR A 115 -0.27 1.00 -9.73
N LEU A 116 0.03 0.23 -8.67
CA LEU A 116 0.57 0.77 -7.43
C LEU A 116 2.09 0.66 -7.42
N ARG A 117 2.74 1.58 -6.72
CA ARG A 117 4.18 1.52 -6.45
C ARG A 117 4.41 0.63 -5.23
N VAL A 118 5.11 -0.48 -5.41
CA VAL A 118 5.55 -1.31 -4.27
C VAL A 118 6.63 -0.56 -3.49
N LEU A 119 6.35 -0.29 -2.21
CA LEU A 119 7.31 0.33 -1.29
C LEU A 119 8.05 -0.72 -0.46
N ARG A 120 7.38 -1.81 -0.11
CA ARG A 120 7.97 -2.96 0.58
C ARG A 120 7.27 -4.25 0.14
N TYR A 121 8.06 -5.27 -0.13
CA TYR A 121 7.60 -6.64 -0.32
C TYR A 121 8.48 -7.57 0.50
N GLU A 122 7.88 -8.52 1.21
CA GLU A 122 8.57 -9.46 2.07
C GLU A 122 7.97 -10.86 1.90
N ASP A 123 8.83 -11.86 1.74
CA ASP A 123 8.46 -13.28 1.72
C ASP A 123 9.33 -14.00 2.77
N VAL A 124 8.71 -14.38 3.88
CA VAL A 124 9.40 -14.67 5.14
C VAL A 124 8.74 -15.80 5.91
N TRP A 125 9.54 -16.59 6.64
CA TRP A 125 9.02 -17.45 7.70
C TRP A 125 8.81 -16.62 8.95
N ALA A 126 7.55 -16.44 9.37
CA ALA A 126 7.19 -15.63 10.52
C ALA A 126 5.92 -16.15 11.18
N ARG A 127 5.70 -15.72 12.43
CA ARG A 127 4.48 -16.05 13.17
C ARG A 127 3.31 -15.18 12.67
N PRO A 128 2.18 -15.79 12.22
CA PRO A 128 0.95 -15.07 11.93
C PRO A 128 0.42 -14.37 13.18
N ASP A 129 -0.21 -13.21 12.99
CA ASP A 129 -0.75 -12.42 14.11
C ASP A 129 -1.97 -13.10 14.79
N TRP A 130 -2.69 -13.99 14.11
CA TRP A 130 -3.93 -14.65 14.60
C TRP A 130 -3.76 -16.04 15.23
N THR A 131 -2.59 -16.68 15.13
CA THR A 131 -2.46 -18.07 15.60
C THR A 131 -2.32 -18.17 17.13
N VAL A 132 -3.12 -19.07 17.74
CA VAL A 132 -3.03 -19.43 19.17
C VAL A 132 -1.83 -20.35 19.45
N LYS A 133 -1.33 -21.04 18.42
CA LYS A 133 -0.13 -21.89 18.50
C LYS A 133 1.06 -21.12 17.94
N SER A 134 2.21 -21.21 18.60
CA SER A 134 3.49 -20.59 18.20
C SER A 134 4.13 -21.22 16.96
N LEU A 135 3.36 -21.46 15.91
CA LEU A 135 3.81 -22.02 14.65
C LEU A 135 4.13 -20.89 13.67
N ASP A 136 5.30 -20.99 13.05
CA ASP A 136 5.68 -20.11 11.96
C ASP A 136 5.03 -20.59 10.65
N ALA A 137 4.62 -19.65 9.82
CA ALA A 137 4.13 -19.87 8.48
C ALA A 137 4.99 -19.07 7.48
N ARG A 138 4.95 -19.45 6.20
CA ARG A 138 5.57 -18.65 5.14
C ARG A 138 4.58 -17.56 4.74
N LEU A 139 4.85 -16.33 5.17
CA LEU A 139 4.01 -15.16 4.94
C LEU A 139 4.56 -14.30 3.81
N VAL A 140 3.66 -13.76 3.00
CA VAL A 140 3.95 -12.72 2.01
C VAL A 140 3.28 -11.42 2.44
N ARG A 141 4.06 -10.34 2.43
CA ARG A 141 3.61 -9.01 2.86
C ARG A 141 3.88 -7.98 1.78
N LEU A 142 2.94 -7.08 1.59
CA LEU A 142 3.05 -5.98 0.64
C LEU A 142 2.63 -4.67 1.30
N LEU A 143 3.46 -3.65 1.14
CA LEU A 143 3.06 -2.25 1.26
C LEU A 143 3.20 -1.61 -0.13
N ALA A 144 2.10 -1.15 -0.70
CA ALA A 144 2.08 -0.49 -2.00
C ALA A 144 1.28 0.81 -1.95
N GLU A 145 1.77 1.85 -2.62
CA GLU A 145 1.20 3.19 -2.65
C GLU A 145 0.55 3.47 -4.00
N LYS A 146 -0.63 4.09 -4.02
CA LYS A 146 -1.19 4.69 -5.23
C LYS A 146 -0.36 5.93 -5.58
N PRO A 147 0.38 5.94 -6.70
CA PRO A 147 1.31 7.02 -6.96
C PRO A 147 0.61 8.37 -7.00
N LEU A 148 1.26 9.39 -6.45
CA LEU A 148 0.88 10.77 -6.72
C LEU A 148 0.90 11.02 -8.23
N PRO A 149 0.04 11.92 -8.75
CA PRO A 149 0.16 12.41 -10.11
C PRO A 149 1.60 12.89 -10.35
N ARG A 150 2.18 12.54 -11.50
CA ARG A 150 3.54 12.97 -11.83
C ARG A 150 3.59 14.50 -11.82
N LYS A 151 4.45 15.08 -10.99
CA LYS A 151 4.76 16.51 -11.07
C LYS A 151 5.43 16.80 -12.41
N SER A 152 5.09 17.93 -13.01
CA SER A 152 5.76 18.40 -14.21
C SER A 152 7.10 19.05 -13.89
N GLY A 153 8.01 19.03 -14.86
CA GLY A 153 9.35 19.56 -14.70
C GLY A 153 10.32 18.53 -14.13
N CYS A 154 11.41 19.00 -13.55
CA CYS A 154 12.53 18.15 -13.17
C CYS A 154 13.08 18.53 -11.81
N LEU A 155 13.90 17.64 -11.23
CA LEU A 155 14.67 17.93 -10.03
C LEU A 155 16.15 17.98 -10.38
N TRP A 156 16.85 19.01 -9.92
CA TRP A 156 18.30 19.13 -9.98
C TRP A 156 18.83 19.56 -8.63
N GLU A 157 19.71 18.76 -8.03
CA GLU A 157 20.34 19.06 -6.73
C GLU A 157 19.32 19.45 -5.63
N GLY A 158 18.19 18.75 -5.60
CA GLY A 158 17.12 18.96 -4.63
C GLY A 158 16.21 20.17 -4.91
N LYS A 159 16.40 20.89 -6.02
CA LYS A 159 15.57 22.02 -6.43
C LYS A 159 14.68 21.66 -7.61
N ASP A 160 13.45 22.18 -7.60
CA ASP A 160 12.54 22.09 -8.74
C ASP A 160 13.08 22.93 -9.91
N VAL A 161 13.08 22.35 -11.10
CA VAL A 161 13.49 22.96 -12.36
C VAL A 161 12.29 22.97 -13.31
N PRO A 162 11.85 24.14 -13.78
CA PRO A 162 10.70 24.23 -14.69
C PRO A 162 11.03 23.64 -16.05
N ALA A 163 10.01 23.07 -16.71
CA ALA A 163 10.14 22.60 -18.08
C ALA A 163 10.64 23.71 -19.01
N GLY A 164 11.57 23.35 -19.91
CA GLY A 164 12.26 24.28 -20.81
C GLY A 164 13.60 24.80 -20.28
N ALA A 165 13.86 24.72 -18.98
CA ALA A 165 15.16 25.07 -18.42
C ALA A 165 16.22 24.00 -18.75
N SER A 166 17.49 24.41 -18.75
CA SER A 166 18.63 23.52 -18.96
C SER A 166 19.57 23.53 -17.76
N THR A 167 20.27 22.41 -17.55
CA THR A 167 21.34 22.29 -16.55
C THR A 167 22.52 21.55 -17.15
N CYS A 168 23.68 21.67 -16.51
CA CYS A 168 24.93 21.09 -16.95
C CYS A 168 25.33 19.90 -16.10
N TRP A 169 25.67 18.80 -16.77
CA TRP A 169 26.27 17.62 -16.16
C TRP A 169 27.63 17.33 -16.80
N GLY A 170 28.67 17.85 -16.15
CA GLY A 170 30.00 17.91 -16.75
C GLY A 170 29.96 18.75 -18.04
N VAL A 171 30.21 18.10 -19.18
CA VAL A 171 30.19 18.74 -20.51
C VAL A 171 28.87 18.61 -21.25
N LEU A 172 27.93 17.80 -20.74
CA LEU A 172 26.64 17.53 -21.37
C LEU A 172 25.57 18.48 -20.83
N THR A 173 24.74 19.02 -21.72
CA THR A 173 23.58 19.82 -21.32
C THR A 173 22.34 18.94 -21.26
N PHE A 174 21.65 18.95 -20.12
CA PHE A 174 20.32 18.39 -19.96
C PHE A 174 19.27 19.47 -20.16
N ARG A 175 18.17 19.15 -20.86
CA ARG A 175 16.99 20.02 -20.95
C ARG A 175 15.85 19.39 -20.19
N CYS A 176 15.23 20.16 -19.31
CA CYS A 176 14.08 19.71 -18.56
C CYS A 176 12.84 19.72 -19.45
N GLN A 177 12.11 18.61 -19.48
CA GLN A 177 10.80 18.48 -20.13
C GLN A 177 9.70 18.39 -19.08
N LEU A 178 8.45 18.28 -19.54
CA LEU A 178 7.31 18.08 -18.65
C LEU A 178 7.42 16.78 -17.85
N ASP A 179 8.05 15.74 -18.40
CA ASP A 179 8.11 14.39 -17.83
C ASP A 179 9.52 13.94 -17.42
N GLY A 180 10.52 14.80 -17.51
CA GLY A 180 11.87 14.54 -17.00
C GLY A 180 12.99 15.17 -17.83
N TRP A 181 14.23 14.81 -17.48
CA TRP A 181 15.43 15.27 -18.16
C TRP A 181 15.64 14.55 -19.49
N VAL A 182 15.97 15.30 -20.54
CA VAL A 182 16.48 14.75 -21.80
C VAL A 182 17.90 15.23 -22.06
N PHE A 183 18.74 14.33 -22.56
CA PHE A 183 20.05 14.71 -23.07
C PHE A 183 19.88 15.61 -24.30
N THR A 184 20.63 16.70 -24.33
CA THR A 184 20.81 17.47 -25.56
C THR A 184 22.16 17.11 -26.20
N ARG A 185 22.32 17.47 -27.47
CA ARG A 185 23.63 17.39 -28.16
C ARG A 185 24.51 18.61 -27.88
N GLU A 186 24.03 19.55 -27.05
CA GLU A 186 24.70 20.80 -26.74
C GLU A 186 25.76 20.57 -25.66
N LYS A 187 26.97 21.11 -25.88
CA LYS A 187 28.01 21.12 -24.85
C LYS A 187 27.81 22.29 -23.91
N CYS A 188 27.99 22.05 -22.61
CA CYS A 188 28.06 23.12 -21.63
C CYS A 188 29.21 24.06 -21.98
N THR A 189 28.94 25.35 -22.02
CA THR A 189 29.98 26.36 -22.21
C THR A 189 30.76 26.49 -20.90
N ALA A 190 32.09 26.45 -20.98
CA ALA A 190 32.94 26.59 -19.80
C ALA A 190 32.74 27.99 -19.20
N GLY A 191 31.96 28.07 -18.11
CA GLY A 191 31.65 29.33 -17.42
C GLY A 191 30.26 29.42 -16.78
N SER A 192 29.34 28.51 -17.05
CA SER A 192 27.96 28.54 -16.49
C SER A 192 27.72 27.56 -15.34
N GLY A 193 28.76 27.23 -14.57
CA GLY A 193 28.61 26.48 -13.32
C GLY A 193 28.16 27.43 -12.21
N SER A 194 26.92 27.33 -11.76
CA SER A 194 26.47 27.97 -10.53
C SER A 194 27.20 27.38 -9.32
N HIS A 195 27.78 28.26 -8.52
CA HIS A 195 28.10 28.02 -7.11
C HIS A 195 26.84 27.70 -6.29
#